data_AF-A0A971ZLR6-F1
#
_entry.id   AF-A0A971ZLR6-F1
#
_cell.length_a   1.000
_cell.length_b   1.000
_cell.length_c   1.000
_cell.angle_alpha   90.00
_cell.angle_beta   90.00
_cell.angle_gamma   90.00
#
_symmetry.space_group_name_H-M   'P 1'
#
loop_
_entity.id
_entity.type
_entity.pdbx_description
1 polymer ?
#
loop_
_entity_poly.entity_id
_entity_poly.type
_entity_poly.pdbx_seq_one_letter_code
_entity_poly.pdbx_strand_id
1 'polypeptide(L)'
;MIIEAYVGDLDTPGFDFYGSNWNGNIPDPIFPPLKDARRLFDVIWDMIERGEENAKRLDWGAVGVLYTKQQLRDFFDRFYTGGLSKALKRFLRELDPDRKYVLVAFEGGGELGDDPLDFDD
;
A
#
# COMPACT_ATOMS: atom_id res chain seq x y z
N MET A 1 -15.43 0.17 -10.94
CA MET A 1 -14.54 -0.60 -10.04
C MET A 1 -13.63 0.41 -9.38
N ILE A 2 -13.57 0.42 -8.05
CA ILE A 2 -12.75 1.38 -7.30
C ILE A 2 -11.49 0.63 -6.89
N ILE A 3 -10.33 1.23 -7.15
CA ILE A 3 -9.06 0.72 -6.64
C ILE A 3 -8.63 1.64 -5.53
N GLU A 4 -8.28 1.02 -4.42
CA GLU A 4 -7.73 1.70 -3.27
C GLU A 4 -6.32 1.18 -3.03
N ALA A 5 -5.45 2.06 -2.57
CA ALA A 5 -4.09 1.71 -2.19
C ALA A 5 -3.74 2.38 -0.88
N TYR A 6 -3.01 1.70 -0.01
CA TYR A 6 -2.65 2.22 1.31
C TYR A 6 -1.38 1.53 1.82
N VAL A 7 -0.81 2.08 2.90
CA VAL A 7 0.25 1.40 3.65
C VAL A 7 -0.39 0.67 4.81
N GLY A 8 -0.15 -0.64 4.93
CA GLY A 8 -0.72 -1.50 5.96
C GLY A 8 0.30 -1.99 6.99
N ASP A 9 -0.20 -2.39 8.17
CA ASP A 9 0.60 -2.93 9.28
C ASP A 9 0.85 -4.43 9.13
N LEU A 10 2.08 -4.86 9.39
CA LEU A 10 2.45 -6.27 9.46
C LEU A 10 1.88 -6.98 10.68
N ASP A 11 1.61 -6.23 11.75
CA ASP A 11 1.10 -6.80 13.01
C ASP A 11 -0.43 -6.96 13.00
N THR A 12 -1.07 -6.72 11.84
CA THR A 12 -2.51 -6.96 11.65
C THR A 12 -2.85 -8.41 12.02
N PRO A 13 -3.75 -8.65 12.99
CA PRO A 13 -4.09 -10.00 13.41
C PRO A 13 -4.58 -10.87 12.24
N GLY A 14 -3.89 -11.99 11.99
CA GLY A 14 -4.22 -12.92 10.91
C GLY A 14 -3.59 -12.60 9.56
N PHE A 15 -2.92 -11.46 9.43
CA PHE A 15 -2.10 -11.14 8.27
C PHE A 15 -0.77 -11.90 8.31
N ASP A 16 -0.40 -12.51 7.19
CA ASP A 16 0.90 -13.16 7.01
C ASP A 16 1.41 -12.94 5.58
N PHE A 17 2.41 -12.06 5.45
CA PHE A 17 3.03 -11.78 4.17
C PHE A 17 3.86 -12.96 3.64
N TYR A 18 4.41 -13.84 4.48
CA TYR A 18 5.23 -14.96 4.00
C TYR A 18 4.47 -16.27 3.91
N GLY A 19 3.33 -16.36 4.61
CA GLY A 19 2.45 -17.51 4.59
C GLY A 19 1.63 -17.63 3.30
N SER A 20 1.00 -18.80 3.18
CA SER A 20 0.08 -19.16 2.11
C SER A 20 -1.39 -19.06 2.54
N ASN A 21 -1.69 -18.28 3.57
CA ASN A 21 -3.07 -18.05 3.99
C ASN A 21 -3.74 -17.10 2.99
N TRP A 22 -4.85 -17.55 2.41
CA TRP A 22 -5.68 -16.80 1.45
C TRP A 22 -7.08 -16.54 2.03
N ASN A 23 -7.20 -16.45 3.36
CA ASN A 23 -8.47 -16.19 4.02
C ASN A 23 -8.34 -14.93 4.89
N GLY A 24 -8.77 -13.79 4.33
CA GLY A 24 -8.67 -12.46 4.95
C GLY A 24 -7.24 -11.95 5.07
N ASN A 25 -6.31 -12.42 4.23
CA ASN A 25 -4.88 -12.05 4.31
C ASN A 25 -4.60 -10.67 3.70
N ILE A 26 -5.18 -9.65 4.33
CA ILE A 26 -5.06 -8.24 3.97
C ILE A 26 -4.75 -7.47 5.26
N PRO A 27 -3.71 -6.63 5.30
CA PRO A 27 -3.35 -5.89 6.51
C PRO A 27 -4.28 -4.68 6.71
N ASP A 28 -4.44 -4.25 7.95
CA ASP A 28 -5.19 -3.03 8.28
C ASP A 28 -4.43 -1.78 7.80
N PRO A 29 -5.12 -0.77 7.24
CA PRO A 29 -4.49 0.47 6.80
C PRO A 29 -3.99 1.29 8.00
N ILE A 30 -2.73 1.71 7.94
CA ILE A 30 -2.12 2.65 8.91
C ILE A 30 -1.96 4.06 8.34
N PHE A 31 -2.28 4.24 7.06
CA PHE A 31 -2.33 5.52 6.38
C PHE A 31 -3.60 5.59 5.52
N PRO A 32 -4.22 6.78 5.35
CA PRO A 32 -5.36 6.96 4.46
C PRO A 32 -5.09 6.48 3.03
N PRO A 33 -6.14 6.24 2.23
CA PRO A 33 -6.00 5.87 0.83
C PRO A 33 -5.10 6.84 0.05
N LEU A 34 -4.21 6.26 -0.75
CA LEU A 34 -3.23 6.92 -1.58
C LEU A 34 -3.87 7.37 -2.91
N LYS A 35 -3.39 8.49 -3.43
CA LYS A 35 -3.73 8.94 -4.80
C LYS A 35 -3.12 7.99 -5.84
N ASP A 36 -3.72 7.96 -7.03
CA ASP A 36 -3.25 7.14 -8.16
C ASP A 36 -3.23 5.63 -7.87
N ALA A 37 -4.19 5.15 -7.06
CA ALA A 37 -4.27 3.76 -6.63
C ALA A 37 -4.28 2.75 -7.79
N ARG A 38 -4.93 3.06 -8.92
CA ARG A 38 -4.85 2.21 -10.14
C ARG A 38 -3.42 2.02 -10.61
N ARG A 39 -2.65 3.10 -10.70
CA ARG A 39 -1.25 3.05 -11.16
C ARG A 39 -0.36 2.35 -10.14
N LEU A 40 -0.66 2.47 -8.84
CA LEU A 40 0.02 1.70 -7.80
C LEU A 40 -0.26 0.20 -7.95
N PHE A 41 -1.51 -0.18 -8.19
CA PHE A 41 -1.88 -1.57 -8.47
C PHE A 41 -1.12 -2.12 -9.67
N ASP A 42 -1.15 -1.44 -10.81
CA ASP A 42 -0.46 -1.88 -12.02
C ASP A 42 1.06 -2.03 -11.80
N VAL A 43 1.68 -1.11 -11.04
CA VAL A 43 3.11 -1.19 -10.69
C VAL A 43 3.42 -2.40 -9.82
N ILE A 44 2.63 -2.66 -8.79
CA ILE A 44 2.85 -3.81 -7.89
C ILE A 44 2.59 -5.12 -8.65
N TRP A 45 1.57 -5.13 -9.52
CA TRP A 45 1.30 -6.27 -10.38
C TRP A 45 2.49 -6.60 -11.29
N ASP A 46 3.08 -5.59 -11.94
CA ASP A 46 4.28 -5.76 -12.75
C ASP A 46 5.47 -6.29 -11.93
N MET A 47 5.62 -5.88 -10.66
CA MET A 47 6.66 -6.40 -9.77
C MET A 47 6.46 -7.90 -9.51
N ILE A 48 5.21 -8.33 -9.31
CA ILE A 48 4.85 -9.75 -9.12
C ILE A 48 5.17 -10.56 -10.37
N GLU A 49 4.77 -10.07 -11.55
CA GLU A 49 5.02 -10.77 -12.83
C GLU A 49 6.52 -10.85 -13.17
N ARG A 50 7.33 -9.89 -12.69
CA ARG A 50 8.80 -9.95 -12.77
C ARG A 50 9.44 -10.89 -11.75
N GLY A 51 8.68 -11.40 -10.78
CA GLY A 51 9.19 -12.26 -9.71
C GLY A 51 9.98 -11.52 -8.64
N GLU A 52 9.67 -10.24 -8.38
CA GLU A 52 10.27 -9.51 -7.25
C GLU A 52 9.87 -10.17 -5.92
N GLU A 53 10.85 -10.63 -5.15
CA GLU A 53 10.65 -11.46 -3.95
C GLU A 53 9.84 -10.77 -2.83
N ASN A 54 9.78 -9.45 -2.86
CA ASN A 54 9.06 -8.64 -1.90
C ASN A 54 7.66 -8.26 -2.37
N ALA A 55 7.21 -8.69 -3.56
CA ALA A 55 5.88 -8.42 -4.08
C ALA A 55 5.06 -9.71 -4.18
N LYS A 56 3.79 -9.70 -3.76
CA LYS A 56 2.92 -10.86 -3.87
C LYS A 56 1.44 -10.49 -4.04
N ARG A 57 0.68 -11.46 -4.54
CA ARG A 57 -0.79 -11.42 -4.47
C ARG A 57 -1.23 -11.70 -3.03
N LEU A 58 -2.20 -10.94 -2.58
CA LEU A 58 -2.90 -11.07 -1.30
C LEU A 58 -4.31 -11.63 -1.55
N ASP A 59 -5.14 -11.71 -0.52
CA ASP A 59 -6.53 -12.17 -0.67
C ASP A 59 -7.41 -11.14 -1.41
N TRP A 60 -8.58 -11.57 -1.89
CA TRP A 60 -9.63 -10.74 -2.53
C TRP A 60 -9.14 -9.86 -3.69
N GLY A 61 -8.17 -10.35 -4.45
CA GLY A 61 -7.62 -9.60 -5.59
C GLY A 61 -6.70 -8.46 -5.20
N ALA A 62 -6.30 -8.36 -3.93
CA ALA A 62 -5.29 -7.42 -3.49
C ALA A 62 -3.88 -7.84 -3.92
N VAL A 63 -3.00 -6.87 -4.04
CA VAL A 63 -1.56 -7.04 -4.22
C VAL A 63 -0.82 -6.24 -3.17
N GLY A 64 0.34 -6.76 -2.76
CA GLY A 64 1.15 -6.15 -1.70
C GLY A 64 2.62 -6.21 -2.03
N VAL A 65 3.35 -5.15 -1.66
CA VAL A 65 4.82 -5.14 -1.70
C VAL A 65 5.38 -4.74 -0.33
N LEU A 66 6.32 -5.53 0.17
CA LEU A 66 7.05 -5.28 1.41
C LEU A 66 8.15 -4.25 1.18
N TYR A 67 8.16 -3.24 2.05
CA TYR A 67 9.18 -2.20 2.06
C TYR A 67 9.59 -1.82 3.47
N THR A 68 10.88 -1.49 3.65
CA THR A 68 11.33 -0.71 4.80
C THR A 68 10.83 0.73 4.69
N LYS A 69 10.91 1.49 5.79
CA LYS A 69 10.66 2.95 5.78
C LYS A 69 11.42 3.68 4.67
N GLN A 70 12.71 3.37 4.48
CA GLN A 70 13.54 4.01 3.45
C GLN A 70 13.07 3.64 2.05
N GLN A 71 12.76 2.35 1.81
CA GLN A 71 12.28 1.89 0.52
C GLN A 71 10.91 2.48 0.15
N LEU A 72 9.99 2.60 1.11
CA LEU A 72 8.70 3.28 0.90
C LEU A 72 8.92 4.74 0.46
N ARG A 73 9.80 5.44 1.16
CA ARG A 73 10.13 6.83 0.82
C ARG A 73 10.69 6.95 -0.59
N ASP A 74 11.70 6.14 -0.93
CA ASP A 74 12.34 6.16 -2.24
C ASP A 74 11.39 5.72 -3.36
N PHE A 75 10.47 4.80 -3.05
CA PHE A 75 9.40 4.42 -3.97
C PHE A 75 8.47 5.59 -4.24
N PHE A 76 7.92 6.21 -3.19
CA PHE A 76 6.97 7.30 -3.36
C PHE A 76 7.60 8.55 -3.99
N ASP A 77 8.83 8.90 -3.64
CA ASP A 77 9.54 10.04 -4.24
C ASP A 77 9.74 9.86 -5.75
N ARG A 78 9.92 8.60 -6.22
CA ARG A 78 9.98 8.28 -7.66
C ARG A 78 8.60 8.19 -8.32
N PHE A 79 7.62 7.69 -7.60
CA PHE A 79 6.26 7.48 -8.11
C PHE A 79 5.51 8.81 -8.31
N TYR A 80 5.55 9.69 -7.29
CA TYR A 80 4.93 11.00 -7.31
C TYR A 80 5.94 12.08 -7.72
N THR A 81 6.10 12.27 -9.04
CA THR A 81 7.03 13.25 -9.63
C THR A 81 6.73 14.70 -9.24
N GLY A 82 5.49 15.02 -8.87
CA GLY A 82 5.08 16.33 -8.32
C GLY A 82 5.47 16.54 -6.84
N GLY A 83 6.09 15.54 -6.22
CA GLY A 83 6.43 15.52 -4.81
C GLY A 83 5.32 14.96 -3.92
N LEU A 84 5.72 14.53 -2.73
CA LEU A 84 4.79 13.95 -1.76
C LEU A 84 3.94 15.03 -1.05
N SER A 85 2.69 14.69 -0.76
CA SER A 85 1.82 15.51 0.07
C SER A 85 2.42 15.70 1.46
N LYS A 86 2.08 16.80 2.14
CA LYS A 86 2.56 17.08 3.50
C LYS A 86 2.19 15.98 4.49
N ALA A 87 1.00 15.41 4.34
CA ALA A 87 0.52 14.29 5.15
C ALA A 87 1.38 13.03 4.94
N LEU A 88 1.63 12.65 3.68
CA LEU A 88 2.46 11.48 3.36
C LEU A 88 3.91 11.66 3.82
N LYS A 89 4.50 12.85 3.63
CA LYS A 89 5.85 13.16 4.15
C LYS A 89 5.94 13.02 5.66
N ARG A 90 4.92 13.49 6.38
CA ARG A 90 4.84 13.39 7.83
C ARG A 90 4.74 11.94 8.27
N PHE A 91 3.80 11.19 7.69
CA PHE A 91 3.62 9.76 7.95
C PHE A 91 4.92 8.98 7.77
N LEU A 92 5.57 9.12 6.60
CA LEU A 92 6.83 8.42 6.31
C LEU A 92 7.93 8.75 7.31
N ARG A 93 7.98 9.97 7.85
CA ARG A 93 8.96 10.36 8.88
C ARG A 93 8.70 9.68 10.21
N GLU A 94 7.43 9.48 10.57
CA GLU A 94 6.97 8.92 11.85
C GLU A 94 7.02 7.39 11.90
N LEU A 95 7.16 6.71 10.75
CA LEU A 95 7.37 5.27 10.69
C LEU A 95 8.60 4.82 11.50
N ASP A 96 8.48 3.68 12.16
CA ASP A 96 9.60 2.97 12.78
C ASP A 96 10.61 2.53 11.70
N PRO A 97 11.89 2.93 11.78
CA PRO A 97 12.92 2.57 10.80
C PRO A 97 13.32 1.08 10.82
N ASP A 98 13.09 0.38 11.93
CA ASP A 98 13.50 -1.02 12.11
C ASP A 98 12.38 -2.00 11.69
N ARG A 99 11.22 -1.47 11.30
CA ARG A 99 10.05 -2.24 10.83
C ARG A 99 9.91 -2.17 9.31
N LYS A 100 9.28 -3.22 8.76
CA LYS A 100 8.77 -3.24 7.38
C LYS A 100 7.27 -2.96 7.39
N TYR A 101 6.78 -2.54 6.24
CA TYR A 101 5.38 -2.20 5.99
C TYR A 101 4.98 -2.78 4.64
N VAL A 102 3.69 -2.96 4.41
CA VAL A 102 3.16 -3.40 3.11
C VAL A 102 2.48 -2.24 2.43
N LEU A 103 2.92 -1.91 1.22
CA LEU A 103 2.12 -1.11 0.31
C LEU A 103 1.12 -2.04 -0.38
N VAL A 104 -0.16 -1.84 -0.08
CA VAL A 104 -1.28 -2.62 -0.63
C VAL A 104 -1.96 -1.82 -1.72
N ALA A 105 -2.40 -2.49 -2.77
CA ALA A 105 -3.43 -1.99 -3.68
C ALA A 105 -4.44 -3.10 -3.94
N PHE A 106 -5.74 -2.80 -3.97
CA PHE A 106 -6.76 -3.82 -4.18
C PHE A 106 -7.93 -3.32 -5.04
N GLU A 107 -8.49 -4.22 -5.82
CA GLU A 107 -9.70 -4.00 -6.62
C GLU A 107 -10.93 -4.34 -5.77
N GLY A 108 -11.60 -3.29 -5.24
CA GLY A 108 -12.80 -3.41 -4.41
C GLY A 108 -14.08 -2.96 -5.14
N GLY A 109 -15.20 -3.61 -4.81
CA GLY A 109 -16.51 -2.99 -4.94
C GLY A 109 -16.72 -2.09 -3.73
N GLY A 110 -16.70 -0.77 -3.92
CA GLY A 110 -16.54 0.19 -2.84
C GLY A 110 -17.54 0.01 -1.70
N GLU A 111 -17.02 -0.26 -0.50
CA GLU A 111 -17.68 -0.06 0.79
C GLU A 111 -16.64 0.22 1.90
N LEU A 112 -15.65 1.08 1.65
CA LEU A 112 -14.86 1.72 2.70
C LEU A 112 -14.94 3.24 2.54
N GLY A 113 -16.07 3.81 2.96
CA GLY A 113 -16.22 5.23 3.30
C GLY A 113 -16.23 6.20 2.13
N ASP A 114 -17.38 6.86 1.93
CA ASP A 114 -17.54 8.06 1.10
C ASP A 114 -16.44 9.11 1.35
N ASP A 115 -16.06 9.75 0.24
CA ASP A 115 -15.25 10.96 0.06
C ASP A 115 -13.70 10.89 0.13
N PRO A 116 -13.01 11.02 -1.04
CA PRO A 116 -11.63 11.50 -1.01
C PRO A 116 -11.63 12.93 -0.46
N LEU A 117 -10.85 13.17 0.60
CA LEU A 117 -10.61 14.53 1.10
C LEU A 117 -9.96 15.38 -0.01
N ASP A 118 -10.77 16.23 -0.64
CA ASP A 118 -10.30 17.37 -1.42
C ASP A 118 -9.57 18.32 -0.48
N PHE A 119 -8.29 18.55 -0.75
CA PHE A 119 -7.52 19.60 -0.10
C PHE A 119 -7.29 20.71 -1.13
N ASP A 120 -8.31 21.53 -1.33
CA ASP A 120 -8.13 22.93 -1.75
C ASP A 120 -8.14 23.79 -0.47
N ASP A 121 -6.96 24.25 -0.06
CA ASP A 121 -6.68 25.63 0.39
C ASP A 121 -5.15 25.86 0.48
#